data_AF-A0A3A8H8Y0-F1
#
_entry.id   AF-A0A3A8H8Y0-F1
#
_cell.length_a   1.000
_cell.length_b   1.000
_cell.length_c   1.000
_cell.angle_alpha   90.00
_cell.angle_beta   90.00
_cell.angle_gamma   90.00
#
_symmetry.space_group_name_H-M   'P 1'
#
loop_
_entity.id
_entity.type
_entity.pdbx_description
1 polymer ?
#
loop_
_entity_poly.entity_id
_entity_poly.type
_entity_poly.pdbx_seq_one_letter_code
_entity_poly.pdbx_strand_id
1 'polypeptide(L)'
;VGKNTILTNKHVSKNYKVGDRITAHPNSDKGNGGIYSIKKIINYPGKEDVSVIQVEERAIERGPKGFNFNDNVTPFKYAAGAKAGERIKVIGYPHPYKNKYVLYESTGPVMSVEGSSIVYSAHTESGNSGSPVLNSNNELVGIHFASDVKNDDNR
;
A
#
# COMPACT_ATOMS: atom_id res chain seq x y z
N VAL A 1 3.40 -1.91 8.48
CA VAL A 1 2.56 -1.63 9.67
C VAL A 1 3.16 -2.10 10.99
N GLY A 2 4.28 -2.84 10.94
CA GLY A 2 5.00 -3.26 12.14
C GLY A 2 6.24 -4.01 11.73
N LYS A 3 6.92 -4.62 12.70
CA LYS A 3 8.13 -5.41 12.47
C LYS A 3 7.87 -6.46 11.38
N ASN A 4 8.66 -6.42 10.31
CA ASN A 4 8.59 -7.36 9.18
C ASN A 4 7.19 -7.56 8.57
N THR A 5 6.28 -6.58 8.71
CA THR A 5 4.84 -6.78 8.44
C THR A 5 4.27 -5.69 7.55
N ILE A 6 3.64 -6.10 6.45
CA ILE A 6 3.05 -5.26 5.40
C ILE A 6 1.56 -5.59 5.24
N LEU A 7 0.73 -4.57 5.02
CA LEU A 7 -0.67 -4.74 4.61
C LEU A 7 -0.81 -4.56 3.11
N THR A 8 -1.67 -5.35 2.49
CA THR A 8 -2.09 -5.24 1.10
C THR A 8 -3.48 -5.88 0.91
N ASN A 9 -4.00 -5.93 -0.30
CA ASN A 9 -5.26 -6.62 -0.59
C ASN A 9 -5.06 -8.12 -0.84
N LYS A 10 -6.12 -8.92 -0.67
CA LYS A 10 -6.11 -10.35 -1.06
C LYS A 10 -5.95 -10.51 -2.57
N HIS A 11 -6.58 -9.63 -3.35
CA HIS A 11 -6.44 -9.70 -4.81
C HIS A 11 -5.04 -9.33 -5.31
N VAL A 12 -4.23 -8.66 -4.48
CA VAL A 12 -2.80 -8.44 -4.73
C VAL A 12 -2.01 -9.66 -4.24
N SER A 13 -2.21 -10.08 -2.98
CA SER A 13 -1.42 -11.15 -2.37
C SER A 13 -1.57 -12.51 -3.08
N LYS A 14 -2.72 -12.80 -3.70
CA LYS A 14 -2.95 -14.03 -4.48
C LYS A 14 -1.99 -14.19 -5.67
N ASN A 15 -1.38 -13.09 -6.14
CA ASN A 15 -0.42 -13.11 -7.25
C ASN A 15 1.02 -13.38 -6.77
N TYR A 16 1.21 -13.62 -5.47
CA TYR A 16 2.50 -13.88 -4.84
C TYR A 16 2.45 -15.20 -4.05
N LYS A 17 3.64 -15.80 -3.88
CA LYS A 17 3.88 -16.96 -3.00
C LYS A 17 5.03 -16.69 -2.04
N VAL A 18 5.15 -17.52 -1.01
CA VAL A 18 6.34 -17.55 -0.14
C VAL A 18 7.60 -17.74 -1.00
N GLY A 19 8.64 -16.96 -0.72
CA GLY A 19 9.86 -16.90 -1.51
C GLY A 19 9.90 -15.76 -2.53
N ASP A 20 8.74 -15.29 -3.01
CA ASP A 20 8.68 -14.16 -3.97
C ASP A 20 9.23 -12.87 -3.35
N ARG A 21 9.57 -11.91 -4.21
CA ARG A 21 10.29 -10.71 -3.83
C ARG A 21 9.35 -9.51 -3.70
N ILE A 22 9.64 -8.66 -2.73
CA ILE A 22 9.10 -7.31 -2.63
C ILE A 22 10.25 -6.30 -2.58
N THR A 23 10.01 -5.10 -3.08
CA THR A 23 10.97 -4.00 -3.04
C THR A 23 10.47 -2.94 -2.08
N ALA A 24 11.28 -2.55 -1.11
CA ALA A 24 10.91 -1.49 -0.18
C ALA A 24 11.02 -0.13 -0.87
N HIS A 25 9.90 0.60 -0.97
CA HIS A 25 9.81 1.99 -1.48
C HIS A 25 10.68 2.31 -2.72
N PRO A 26 10.56 1.54 -3.83
CA PRO A 26 11.25 1.91 -5.07
C PRO A 26 10.87 3.33 -5.52
N ASN A 27 11.82 4.02 -6.14
CA ASN A 27 11.62 5.33 -6.74
C ASN A 27 12.35 5.42 -8.07
N SER A 28 11.81 4.73 -9.09
CA SER A 28 12.50 4.58 -10.38
C SER A 28 13.94 4.03 -10.19
N ASP A 29 14.84 4.50 -11.03
CA ASP A 29 16.29 4.33 -11.01
C ASP A 29 17.00 5.08 -9.86
N LYS A 30 16.29 5.86 -9.03
CA LYS A 30 16.90 6.57 -7.89
C LYS A 30 17.20 5.67 -6.69
N GLY A 31 16.77 4.40 -6.75
CA GLY A 31 17.04 3.39 -5.73
C GLY A 31 15.79 2.93 -4.98
N ASN A 32 16.03 2.12 -3.94
CA ASN A 32 15.01 1.51 -3.10
C ASN A 32 15.60 1.15 -1.72
N GLY A 33 14.75 0.78 -0.76
CA GLY A 33 15.13 0.34 0.59
C GLY A 33 15.58 -1.12 0.71
N GLY A 34 15.92 -1.77 -0.39
CA GLY A 34 16.29 -3.18 -0.47
C GLY A 34 15.17 -4.07 -1.03
N ILE A 35 15.55 -5.30 -1.36
CA ILE A 35 14.67 -6.35 -1.87
C ILE A 35 14.57 -7.48 -0.86
N TYR A 36 13.35 -7.87 -0.49
CA TYR A 36 13.07 -8.81 0.59
C TYR A 36 12.24 -9.98 0.09
N SER A 37 12.46 -11.17 0.65
CA SER A 37 11.66 -12.34 0.35
C SER A 37 10.41 -12.40 1.23
N ILE A 38 9.28 -12.81 0.66
CA ILE A 38 8.04 -13.09 1.38
C ILE A 38 8.23 -14.36 2.21
N LYS A 39 8.02 -14.23 3.52
CA LYS A 39 8.06 -15.32 4.49
C LYS A 39 6.70 -15.98 4.69
N LYS A 40 5.65 -15.17 4.74
CA LYS A 40 4.29 -15.65 5.03
C LYS A 40 3.25 -14.71 4.43
N ILE A 41 2.14 -15.28 3.96
CA ILE A 41 0.96 -14.55 3.51
C ILE A 41 -0.21 -14.99 4.38
N ILE A 42 -0.94 -14.04 4.96
CA ILE A 42 -2.05 -14.29 5.87
C ILE A 42 -3.25 -13.47 5.39
N ASN A 43 -4.19 -14.12 4.73
CA ASN A 43 -5.42 -13.48 4.29
C ASN A 43 -6.37 -13.30 5.47
N TYR A 44 -7.06 -12.15 5.52
CA TYR A 44 -8.11 -11.94 6.50
C TYR A 44 -9.25 -12.96 6.28
N PRO A 45 -9.75 -13.65 7.31
CA PRO A 45 -10.77 -14.70 7.13
C PRO A 45 -12.15 -14.16 6.74
N GLY A 46 -12.44 -12.88 7.01
CA GLY A 46 -13.71 -12.24 6.64
C GLY A 46 -13.81 -11.90 5.14
N LYS A 47 -14.86 -11.16 4.76
CA LYS A 47 -15.13 -10.76 3.37
C LYS A 47 -14.22 -9.65 2.87
N GLU A 48 -13.64 -8.88 3.78
CA GLU A 48 -12.84 -7.68 3.52
C GLU A 48 -11.58 -8.04 2.75
N ASP A 49 -11.22 -7.20 1.78
CA ASP A 49 -10.11 -7.44 0.86
C ASP A 49 -8.77 -6.99 1.45
N VAL A 50 -8.38 -7.68 2.53
CA VAL A 50 -7.17 -7.39 3.31
C VAL A 50 -6.33 -8.66 3.47
N SER A 51 -5.03 -8.51 3.31
CA SER A 51 -4.02 -9.53 3.53
C SER A 51 -2.80 -8.92 4.24
N VAL A 52 -2.15 -9.73 5.06
CA VAL A 52 -0.88 -9.42 5.72
C VAL A 52 0.22 -10.21 5.03
N ILE A 53 1.29 -9.53 4.63
CA ILE A 53 2.54 -10.14 4.18
C ILE A 53 3.58 -9.97 5.27
N GLN A 54 4.19 -11.07 5.70
CA GLN A 54 5.41 -11.06 6.49
C GLN A 54 6.61 -11.32 5.60
N VAL A 55 7.70 -10.59 5.81
CA VAL A 55 8.94 -10.76 5.06
C VAL A 55 10.08 -11.25 5.91
N GLU A 56 11.09 -11.84 5.28
CA GLU A 56 12.36 -12.07 5.96
C GLU A 56 13.02 -10.75 6.33
N GLU A 57 13.56 -10.68 7.55
CA GLU A 57 14.17 -9.46 8.08
C GLU A 57 15.44 -9.09 7.31
N ARG A 58 16.18 -10.08 6.81
CA ARG A 58 17.39 -9.89 6.02
C ARG A 58 17.05 -9.78 4.53
N ALA A 59 17.48 -8.69 3.91
CA ALA A 59 17.30 -8.44 2.49
C ALA A 59 18.10 -9.44 1.62
N ILE A 60 17.56 -9.73 0.43
CA ILE A 60 18.29 -10.35 -0.68
C ILE A 60 19.28 -9.32 -1.25
N GLU A 61 18.80 -8.10 -1.47
CA GLU A 61 19.61 -6.96 -1.92
C GLU A 61 19.49 -5.84 -0.88
N ARG A 62 20.64 -5.34 -0.40
CA ARG A 62 20.67 -4.36 0.70
C ARG A 62 20.04 -3.03 0.31
N GLY A 63 19.38 -2.39 1.27
CA GLY A 63 19.01 -0.98 1.18
C GLY A 63 20.14 -0.05 1.66
N PRO A 64 19.91 1.28 1.63
CA PRO A 64 20.87 2.29 2.09
C PRO A 64 21.28 2.13 3.56
N LYS A 65 20.40 1.58 4.40
CA LYS A 65 20.66 1.33 5.83
C LYS A 65 21.09 -0.12 6.11
N GLY A 66 21.54 -0.86 5.09
CA GLY A 66 22.02 -2.23 5.22
C GLY A 66 20.95 -3.27 4.91
N PHE A 67 21.11 -4.46 5.47
CA PHE A 67 20.29 -5.63 5.14
C PHE A 67 19.01 -5.77 5.97
N ASN A 68 18.84 -5.02 7.07
CA ASN A 68 17.67 -5.17 7.92
C ASN A 68 16.46 -4.41 7.34
N PHE A 69 15.34 -5.10 7.16
CA PHE A 69 14.08 -4.54 6.69
C PHE A 69 13.63 -3.36 7.53
N ASN A 70 13.64 -3.52 8.85
CA ASN A 70 13.08 -2.55 9.80
C ASN A 70 13.92 -1.28 9.91
N ASP A 71 15.21 -1.33 9.57
CA ASP A 71 16.05 -0.13 9.52
C ASP A 71 15.72 0.70 8.27
N ASN A 72 15.39 0.03 7.17
CA ASN A 72 15.12 0.65 5.87
C ASN A 72 13.67 1.13 5.69
N VAL A 73 12.73 0.79 6.57
CA VAL A 73 11.32 1.23 6.46
C VAL A 73 10.83 1.89 7.73
N THR A 74 9.72 2.63 7.65
CA THR A 74 9.02 3.17 8.81
C THR A 74 7.60 2.62 8.83
N PRO A 75 7.17 1.94 9.92
CA PRO A 75 5.79 1.47 10.02
C PRO A 75 4.83 2.65 10.21
N PHE A 76 3.70 2.62 9.51
CA PHE A 76 2.59 3.55 9.76
C PHE A 76 2.02 3.35 11.16
N LYS A 77 1.63 4.45 11.80
CA LYS A 77 0.72 4.45 12.96
C LYS A 77 -0.70 4.31 12.45
N TYR A 78 -1.54 3.58 13.17
CA TYR A 78 -2.97 3.51 12.86
C TYR A 78 -3.68 4.77 13.36
N ALA A 79 -4.57 5.30 12.54
CA ALA A 79 -5.52 6.31 12.98
C ALA A 79 -6.62 5.65 13.84
N ALA A 80 -7.29 6.44 14.67
CA ALA A 80 -8.49 5.98 15.39
C ALA A 80 -9.69 5.74 14.45
N GLY A 81 -9.64 6.27 13.24
CA GLY A 81 -10.67 6.19 12.21
C GLY A 81 -10.56 7.36 11.23
N ALA A 82 -11.58 7.52 10.40
CA ALA A 82 -11.77 8.67 9.52
C ALA A 82 -13.23 9.13 9.57
N LYS A 83 -13.49 10.38 9.20
CA LYS A 83 -14.85 10.94 9.09
C LYS A 83 -15.08 11.58 7.74
N ALA A 84 -16.34 11.58 7.29
CA ALA A 84 -16.72 12.30 6.08
C ALA A 84 -16.29 13.77 6.14
N GLY A 85 -15.75 14.28 5.04
CA GLY A 85 -15.17 15.61 4.91
C GLY A 85 -13.69 15.72 5.31
N GLU A 86 -13.11 14.77 6.05
CA GLU A 86 -11.68 14.78 6.37
C GLU A 86 -10.83 14.58 5.12
N ARG A 87 -9.69 15.26 5.04
CA ARG A 87 -8.73 15.08 3.93
C ARG A 87 -7.88 13.83 4.15
N ILE A 88 -7.81 13.00 3.12
CA ILE A 88 -6.92 11.84 3.05
C ILE A 88 -5.89 11.99 1.92
N LYS A 89 -4.89 11.12 1.96
CA LYS A 89 -3.87 10.93 0.93
C LYS A 89 -3.78 9.44 0.60
N VAL A 90 -3.69 9.10 -0.67
CA VAL A 90 -3.38 7.76 -1.17
C VAL A 90 -2.00 7.81 -1.78
N ILE A 91 -1.08 6.98 -1.28
CA ILE A 91 0.32 6.96 -1.74
C ILE A 91 0.60 5.59 -2.35
N GLY A 92 1.03 5.55 -3.61
CA GLY A 92 1.11 4.30 -4.35
C GLY A 92 1.90 4.34 -5.65
N TYR A 93 1.81 3.24 -6.39
CA TYR A 93 2.49 3.02 -7.66
C TYR A 93 1.47 2.85 -8.80
N PRO A 94 0.78 3.94 -9.25
CA PRO A 94 -0.08 3.89 -10.43
C PRO A 94 0.74 3.46 -11.65
N HIS A 95 0.17 2.55 -12.46
CA HIS A 95 0.76 1.99 -13.66
C HIS A 95 2.27 1.69 -13.51
N PRO A 96 2.66 0.80 -12.58
CA PRO A 96 4.04 0.73 -12.08
C PRO A 96 5.07 0.45 -13.18
N TYR A 97 4.72 -0.38 -14.18
CA TYR A 97 5.62 -0.66 -15.31
C TYR A 97 5.76 0.54 -16.26
N LYS A 98 4.67 1.25 -16.56
CA LYS A 98 4.66 2.44 -17.42
C LYS A 98 5.40 3.60 -16.74
N ASN A 99 5.15 3.78 -15.45
CA ASN A 99 5.69 4.86 -14.63
C ASN A 99 7.00 4.46 -13.94
N LYS A 100 7.61 3.33 -14.30
CA LYS A 100 8.89 2.84 -13.77
C LYS A 100 8.96 2.84 -12.24
N TYR A 101 7.89 2.45 -11.55
CA TYR A 101 7.80 2.44 -10.09
C TYR A 101 8.13 3.80 -9.45
N VAL A 102 7.75 4.91 -10.09
CA VAL A 102 7.69 6.22 -9.42
C VAL A 102 6.51 6.19 -8.43
N LEU A 103 6.76 6.68 -7.22
CA LEU A 103 5.75 6.80 -6.17
C LEU A 103 4.96 8.10 -6.35
N TYR A 104 3.64 8.02 -6.29
CA TYR A 104 2.74 9.16 -6.42
C TYR A 104 1.88 9.32 -5.17
N GLU A 105 1.54 10.57 -4.85
CA GLU A 105 0.55 10.93 -3.84
C GLU A 105 -0.66 11.55 -4.52
N SER A 106 -1.84 11.09 -4.14
CA SER A 106 -3.13 11.64 -4.57
C SER A 106 -3.95 12.01 -3.34
N THR A 107 -4.65 13.14 -3.37
CA THR A 107 -5.41 13.64 -2.20
C THR A 107 -6.86 13.89 -2.53
N GLY A 108 -7.72 13.77 -1.52
CA GLY A 108 -9.15 14.03 -1.65
C GLY A 108 -9.85 13.93 -0.30
N PRO A 109 -11.08 14.46 -0.18
CA PRO A 109 -11.91 14.24 1.00
C PRO A 109 -12.43 12.81 1.09
N VAL A 110 -12.69 12.36 2.31
CA VAL A 110 -13.56 11.22 2.61
C VAL A 110 -15.00 11.61 2.28
N MET A 111 -15.68 10.79 1.48
CA MET A 111 -17.07 10.96 1.09
C MET A 111 -18.01 10.28 2.08
N SER A 112 -17.69 9.06 2.51
CA SER A 112 -18.45 8.32 3.52
C SER A 112 -17.60 7.26 4.22
N VAL A 113 -18.06 6.84 5.40
CA VAL A 113 -17.49 5.73 6.17
C VAL A 113 -18.64 4.85 6.66
N GLU A 114 -18.66 3.59 6.23
CA GLU A 114 -19.71 2.63 6.54
C GLU A 114 -19.10 1.28 6.91
N GLY A 115 -19.21 0.90 8.19
CA GLY A 115 -18.60 -0.33 8.70
C GLY A 115 -17.08 -0.33 8.48
N SER A 116 -16.58 -1.28 7.69
CA SER A 116 -15.17 -1.41 7.31
C SER A 116 -14.79 -0.71 6.00
N SER A 117 -15.73 0.00 5.37
CA SER A 117 -15.54 0.67 4.08
C SER A 117 -15.36 2.16 4.24
N ILE A 118 -14.36 2.71 3.55
CA ILE A 118 -14.12 4.14 3.40
C ILE A 118 -14.21 4.50 1.91
N VAL A 119 -15.04 5.48 1.59
CA VAL A 119 -15.16 6.04 0.24
C VAL A 119 -14.56 7.43 0.23
N TYR A 120 -13.77 7.75 -0.78
CA TYR A 120 -13.09 9.04 -0.94
C TYR A 120 -12.98 9.41 -2.42
N SER A 121 -12.61 10.66 -2.70
CA SER A 121 -12.49 11.17 -4.08
C SER A 121 -11.05 11.39 -4.58
N ALA A 122 -10.04 10.96 -3.81
CA ALA A 122 -8.66 10.94 -4.29
C ALA A 122 -8.55 10.07 -5.55
N HIS A 123 -7.90 10.60 -6.59
CA HIS A 123 -7.72 9.91 -7.87
C HIS A 123 -6.81 8.68 -7.71
N THR A 124 -7.24 7.55 -8.25
CA THR A 124 -6.48 6.29 -8.24
C THR A 124 -6.59 5.61 -9.59
N GLU A 125 -5.48 5.02 -10.03
CA GLU A 125 -5.39 4.21 -11.25
C GLU A 125 -4.99 2.76 -10.94
N SER A 126 -5.02 1.89 -11.95
CA SER A 126 -4.48 0.53 -11.85
C SER A 126 -3.05 0.54 -11.31
N GLY A 127 -2.76 -0.32 -10.34
CA GLY A 127 -1.50 -0.31 -9.58
C GLY A 127 -1.60 0.34 -8.20
N ASN A 128 -2.67 1.09 -7.90
CA ASN A 128 -2.91 1.60 -6.54
C ASN A 128 -3.57 0.59 -5.59
N SER A 129 -3.90 -0.61 -6.04
CA SER A 129 -4.37 -1.67 -5.16
C SER A 129 -3.37 -1.94 -4.04
N GLY A 130 -3.84 -1.85 -2.79
CA GLY A 130 -3.05 -2.04 -1.59
C GLY A 130 -2.33 -0.78 -1.11
N SER A 131 -2.46 0.34 -1.83
CA SER A 131 -1.90 1.63 -1.41
C SER A 131 -2.47 2.06 -0.06
N PRO A 132 -1.64 2.54 0.88
CA PRO A 132 -2.13 3.12 2.12
C PRO A 132 -3.01 4.34 1.86
N VAL A 133 -4.12 4.41 2.58
CA VAL A 133 -4.95 5.60 2.72
C VAL A 133 -4.59 6.22 4.07
N LEU A 134 -4.10 7.46 4.04
CA LEU A 134 -3.55 8.16 5.20
C LEU A 134 -4.39 9.40 5.52
N ASN A 135 -4.58 9.71 6.80
CA ASN A 135 -5.13 11.00 7.21
C ASN A 135 -4.06 12.12 7.10
N SER A 136 -4.43 13.34 7.49
CA SER A 136 -3.53 14.50 7.43
C SER A 136 -2.30 14.40 8.36
N ASN A 137 -2.34 13.53 9.37
CA ASN A 137 -1.22 13.24 10.28
C ASN A 137 -0.31 12.10 9.77
N ASN A 138 -0.52 11.62 8.54
CA ASN A 138 0.14 10.44 7.95
C ASN A 138 -0.12 9.14 8.74
N GLU A 139 -1.28 9.05 9.41
CA GLU A 139 -1.74 7.84 10.09
C GLU A 139 -2.63 7.02 9.15
N LEU A 140 -2.47 5.70 9.19
CA LEU A 140 -3.18 4.76 8.34
C LEU A 140 -4.64 4.64 8.75
N VAL A 141 -5.55 5.02 7.85
CA VAL A 141 -7.00 4.85 8.01
C VAL A 141 -7.52 3.62 7.28
N GLY A 142 -6.80 3.12 6.27
CA GLY A 142 -7.17 1.93 5.50
C GLY A 142 -6.22 1.66 4.34
N ILE A 143 -6.59 0.73 3.46
CA ILE A 143 -5.88 0.45 2.20
C ILE A 143 -6.86 0.57 1.03
N HIS A 144 -6.40 1.13 -0.10
CA HIS A 144 -7.19 1.19 -1.33
C HIS A 144 -7.37 -0.22 -1.89
N PHE A 145 -8.58 -0.56 -2.37
CA PHE A 145 -8.86 -1.89 -2.94
C PHE A 145 -9.64 -1.84 -4.27
N ALA A 146 -10.46 -0.82 -4.49
CA ALA A 146 -11.25 -0.66 -5.70
C ALA A 146 -11.56 0.82 -5.95
N SER A 147 -11.89 1.14 -7.20
CA SER A 147 -12.38 2.44 -7.63
C SER A 147 -13.62 2.23 -8.49
N ASP A 148 -14.64 3.07 -8.33
CA ASP A 148 -15.72 3.17 -9.31
C ASP A 148 -15.18 3.89 -10.55
N VAL A 149 -14.68 3.11 -11.51
CA VAL A 149 -14.41 3.63 -12.83
C VAL A 149 -15.77 3.78 -13.51
N LYS A 150 -16.34 4.98 -13.48
CA LYS A 150 -17.24 5.36 -14.57
C LYS A 150 -16.34 5.42 -15.81
N ASN A 151 -16.53 4.49 -16.74
CA ASN A 151 -15.98 4.61 -18.10
C ASN A 151 -16.58 5.87 -18.74
N ASP A 152 -16.06 7.03 -18.40
CA ASP A 152 -16.14 8.19 -19.28
C ASP A 152 -14.97 8.07 -20.26
N ASP A 153 -15.10 7.10 -21.18
CA ASP A 153 -14.29 6.96 -22.40
C ASP A 153 -14.58 8.15 -23.35
N ASN A 154 -14.31 9.39 -22.90
CA ASN A 154 -14.49 10.59 -23.70
C ASN A 154 -13.65 11.79 -23.20
N ARG A 155 -12.35 11.60 -23.01
CA ARG A 155 -11.37 12.70 -23.03
C ARG A 155 -10.11 12.33 -23.79
#